data_AF-A0A6G3WZC5-F1
#
_entry.id   AF-A0A6G3WZC5-F1
#
_cell.length_a   1.000
_cell.length_b   1.000
_cell.length_c   1.000
_cell.angle_alpha   90.00
_cell.angle_beta   90.00
_cell.angle_gamma   90.00
#
_symmetry.space_group_name_H-M   'P 1'
#
loop_
_entity.id
_entity.type
_entity.pdbx_description
1 polymer ?
#
loop_
_entity_poly.entity_id
_entity_poly.type
_entity_poly.pdbx_seq_one_letter_code
_entity_poly.pdbx_strand_id
1 'polypeptide(L)' 'WQEWQARHRALVVLDDVPDEASVRGLLSRSGKCSVLITARGQLAGLAPVHRIALPALADGEALELLGKLIGAGR' A
#
# COMPACT_ATOMS: atom_id res chain seq x y z
N TRP A 1 9.83 -17.48 -2.15
CA TRP A 1 8.81 -16.42 -2.39
C TRP A 1 8.72 -16.01 -3.86
N GLN A 2 9.81 -15.58 -4.51
CA GLN A 2 9.77 -15.19 -5.93
C GLN A 2 9.35 -16.33 -6.87
N GLU A 3 9.80 -17.56 -6.63
CA GLU A 3 9.36 -18.75 -7.38
C GLU A 3 7.85 -19.01 -7.28
N TRP A 4 7.25 -18.71 -6.12
CA TRP A 4 5.80 -18.79 -5.96
C TRP A 4 5.12 -17.72 -6.82
N GLN A 5 5.56 -16.46 -6.76
CA GLN A 5 5.00 -15.38 -7.57
C GLN A 5 5.12 -15.62 -9.08
N ALA A 6 6.18 -16.29 -9.53
CA ALA A 6 6.37 -16.62 -10.94
C ALA A 6 5.31 -17.59 -11.48
N ARG A 7 4.70 -18.40 -10.61
CA ARG A 7 3.77 -19.48 -10.96
C ARG A 7 2.31 -19.14 -10.70
N HIS A 8 2.03 -18.06 -9.97
CA HIS A 8 0.70 -17.69 -9.52
C HIS A 8 0.29 -16.32 -10.06
N ARG A 9 -1.02 -16.09 -10.18
CA ARG A 9 -1.59 -14.77 -10.49
C ARG A 9 -2.24 -14.26 -9.21
N ALA A 10 -1.58 -13.33 -8.53
CA ALA A 10 -2.02 -12.82 -7.24
C ALA A 10 -1.73 -11.32 -7.08
N LEU A 11 -2.49 -10.66 -6.20
CA LEU A 11 -2.15 -9.35 -5.66
C LEU A 11 -1.54 -9.56 -4.27
N VAL A 12 -0.31 -9.12 -4.09
CA VAL A 12 0.39 -9.14 -2.80
C VAL A 12 0.26 -7.75 -2.17
N VAL A 13 -0.22 -7.69 -0.93
CA VAL A 13 -0.29 -6.44 -0.17
C VAL A 13 0.76 -6.46 0.93
N LEU A 14 1.65 -5.48 0.93
CA LEU A 14 2.65 -5.27 1.96
C LEU A 14 2.26 -4.02 2.73
N ASP A 15 1.86 -4.22 3.99
CA ASP A 15 1.36 -3.14 4.84
C ASP A 15 2.48 -2.56 5.72
N ASP A 16 2.46 -1.24 5.91
CA ASP A 16 3.37 -0.45 6.77
C ASP A 16 4.86 -0.75 6.54
N VAL A 17 5.28 -0.78 5.28
CA VAL A 17 6.68 -1.04 4.92
C VAL A 17 7.58 0.10 5.44
N PRO A 18 8.62 -0.22 6.23
CA PRO A 18 9.48 0.81 6.85
C PRO A 18 10.53 1.36 5.87
N ASP A 19 11.10 0.52 5.00
CA ASP A 19 12.20 0.87 4.11
C ASP A 19 12.30 -0.06 2.87
N GLU A 20 13.13 0.30 1.90
CA GLU A 20 13.29 -0.48 0.67
C GLU A 20 13.99 -1.82 0.89
N ALA A 21 14.89 -1.93 1.87
CA ALA A 21 15.65 -3.15 2.11
C ALA A 21 14.71 -4.29 2.52
N SER A 22 13.68 -3.97 3.28
CA SER A 22 12.65 -4.90 3.75
C SER A 22 11.83 -5.54 2.62
N VAL A 23 11.73 -4.91 1.44
CA VAL A 23 10.88 -5.40 0.34
C VAL A 23 11.64 -5.84 -0.91
N ARG A 24 12.91 -5.47 -1.09
CA ARG A 24 13.68 -5.81 -2.31
C ARG A 24 13.66 -7.31 -2.65
N GLY A 25 13.73 -8.18 -1.65
CA GLY A 25 13.67 -9.64 -1.85
C GLY A 25 12.27 -10.15 -2.24
N LEU A 26 11.23 -9.37 -1.96
CA LEU A 26 9.84 -9.73 -2.21
C LEU A 26 9.35 -9.28 -3.60
N LEU A 27 9.96 -8.24 -4.17
CA LEU A 27 9.59 -7.71 -5.48
C LEU A 27 10.18 -8.59 -6.59
N SER A 28 9.34 -9.38 -7.25
CA SER A 28 9.77 -10.10 -8.46
C SER A 28 9.87 -9.12 -9.63
N ARG A 29 10.96 -9.19 -10.41
CA ARG A 29 11.12 -8.39 -11.64
C ARG A 29 10.28 -8.88 -12.82
N SER A 30 9.66 -10.05 -12.69
CA SER A 30 8.84 -10.68 -13.72
C SER A 30 7.81 -11.61 -13.08
N GLY A 31 6.60 -11.66 -13.63
CA GLY A 31 5.53 -12.53 -13.14
C GLY A 31 4.14 -11.98 -13.46
N LYS A 32 3.10 -12.77 -13.13
CA LYS A 32 1.69 -12.36 -13.23
C LYS A 32 1.17 -11.76 -11.90
N CYS A 33 2.05 -11.52 -10.94
CA CYS A 33 1.70 -10.92 -9.67
C CYS A 33 1.85 -9.40 -9.71
N SER A 34 0.97 -8.71 -9.02
CA SER A 34 1.07 -7.28 -8.72
C SER A 34 1.34 -7.10 -7.23
N VAL A 35 2.07 -6.06 -6.86
CA VAL A 35 2.38 -5.74 -5.46
C VAL A 35 1.85 -4.35 -5.15
N LEU A 36 1.03 -4.25 -4.09
CA LEU A 36 0.60 -2.99 -3.50
C LEU A 36 1.34 -2.82 -2.17
N ILE A 37 1.97 -1.66 -2.00
CA ILE A 37 2.73 -1.33 -0.79
C ILE A 37 2.08 -0.12 -0.14
N THR A 38 1.82 -0.21 1.15
CA THR A 38 1.58 0.97 1.99
C THR A 38 2.86 1.26 2.79
N ALA A 39 3.17 2.54 2.98
CA ALA A 39 4.36 2.97 3.71
C ALA A 39 4.14 4.39 4.22
N ARG A 40 4.86 4.75 5.30
CA ARG A 40 4.90 6.13 5.81
C ARG A 40 5.95 6.98 5.09
N GLY A 41 7.02 6.34 4.60
CA GLY A 41 8.07 6.97 3.80
C GLY A 41 7.84 6.83 2.29
N GLN A 42 8.55 7.64 1.49
CA GLN A 42 8.41 7.66 0.02
C GLN A 42 8.98 6.44 -0.70
N LEU A 43 9.84 5.65 -0.04
CA LEU A 43 10.55 4.51 -0.63
C LEU A 43 11.18 4.88 -1.99
N ALA A 44 11.95 5.97 -2.01
CA ALA A 44 12.46 6.60 -3.24
C ALA A 44 13.29 5.61 -4.08
N GLY A 45 13.95 4.65 -3.45
CA GLY A 45 14.83 3.66 -4.08
C GLY A 45 14.15 2.50 -4.81
N LEU A 46 12.82 2.42 -4.86
CA LEU A 46 12.06 1.33 -5.51
C LEU A 46 11.73 1.54 -7.00
N ALA A 47 12.39 2.45 -7.73
CA ALA A 47 12.01 2.75 -9.12
C ALA A 47 12.15 1.54 -10.09
N PRO A 48 11.23 1.35 -11.07
CA PRO A 48 10.03 2.15 -11.33
C PRO A 48 8.79 1.61 -10.59
N VAL A 49 8.21 2.41 -9.67
CA VAL A 49 6.93 2.13 -8.99
C VAL A 49 5.91 3.22 -9.30
N HIS A 50 4.64 2.83 -9.42
CA HIS A 50 3.54 3.79 -9.43
C HIS A 50 3.24 4.22 -7.99
N ARG A 51 3.30 5.52 -7.72
CA ARG A 51 3.07 6.08 -6.39
C ARG A 51 1.73 6.81 -6.35
N ILE A 52 0.95 6.51 -5.32
CA ILE A 52 -0.30 7.21 -5.02
C ILE A 52 -0.07 7.98 -3.72
N ALA A 53 -0.05 9.31 -3.80
CA ALA A 53 -0.04 10.14 -2.61
C ALA A 53 -1.46 10.15 -2.02
N LEU A 54 -1.60 9.70 -0.78
CA LEU A 54 -2.86 9.77 -0.05
C LEU A 54 -2.90 11.09 0.72
N PRO A 55 -3.71 12.08 0.31
CA PRO A 55 -3.87 13.31 1.08
C PRO A 55 -4.60 13.02 2.39
N ALA A 56 -4.54 13.97 3.32
CA ALA A 56 -5.50 13.99 4.41
C ALA A 56 -6.93 14.11 3.84
N LEU A 57 -7.91 13.54 4.55
CA LEU A 57 -9.32 13.77 4.24
C LEU A 57 -9.62 15.27 4.27
N ALA A 58 -10.45 15.74 3.36
CA ALA A 58 -10.97 17.10 3.45
C ALA A 58 -11.83 17.24 4.72
N ASP A 59 -11.97 18.44 5.26
CA ASP A 59 -12.69 18.68 6.51
C ASP A 59 -14.10 18.08 6.52
N GLY A 60 -14.83 18.18 5.40
CA GLY A 60 -16.16 17.58 5.25
C GLY A 60 -16.14 16.05 5.31
N GLU A 61 -15.19 15.40 4.64
CA GLU A 61 -15.02 13.94 4.64
C GLU A 61 -14.60 13.42 6.02
N ALA A 62 -13.73 14.18 6.71
CA ALA A 62 -13.29 13.88 8.06
C ALA A 62 -14.46 13.96 9.06
N LEU A 63 -15.29 15.01 8.97
CA LEU A 63 -16.49 15.17 9.79
C LEU A 63 -17.53 14.07 9.50
N GLU A 64 -17.70 13.70 8.22
CA GLU A 64 -18.58 12.59 7.84
C GLU A 64 -18.11 11.26 8.43
N LEU A 65 -16.81 10.95 8.32
CA LEU A 65 -16.22 9.76 8.93
C LEU A 65 -16.40 9.75 10.45
N LEU A 66 -16.13 10.89 11.10
CA LEU A 66 -16.31 11.02 12.54
C LEU A 66 -17.77 10.78 12.94
N GLY A 67 -18.72 11.40 12.24
CA GLY A 67 -20.16 11.22 12.45
C GLY A 67 -20.59 9.75 12.34
N LYS A 68 -20.06 9.01 11.35
CA LYS A 68 -20.30 7.56 11.21
C LYS A 68 -19.73 6.75 12.37
N LEU A 69 -18.57 7.14 12.91
CA LEU A 69 -17.91 6.43 14.02
C LEU A 69 -18.59 6.69 15.37
N ILE A 70 -19.06 7.91 15.63
CA ILE A 70 -19.68 8.27 16.92
C ILE A 70 -21.19 7.97 16.98
N GLY A 71 -21.85 7.82 15.82
CA GLY A 71 -23.28 7.52 15.69
C GLY A 71 -24.19 8.74 15.92
N ALA A 72 -25.41 8.69 15.37
CA ALA A 72 -26.38 9.82 15.34
C ALA A 72 -27.05 10.15 16.70
N GLY A 73 -26.63 9.50 17.79
CA GLY A 73 -27.24 9.62 19.12
C GLY A 73 -26.43 10.46 20.12
N ARG A 74 -25.47 11.24 19.63
CA ARG A 74 -24.58 12.11 20.40
C ARG A 74 -24.55 13.49 19.75
#